data_AF-A0AAW2F570-F1
#
_entry.id   AF-A0AAW2F570-F1
#
_cell.length_a   1.000
_cell.length_b   1.000
_cell.length_c   1.000
_cell.angle_alpha   90.00
_cell.angle_beta   90.00
_cell.angle_gamma   90.00
#
_symmetry.space_group_name_H-M   'P 1'
#
loop_
_entity.id
_entity.type
_entity.pdbx_description
1 polymer ?
#
loop_
_entity_poly.entity_id
_entity_poly.type
_entity_poly.pdbx_seq_one_letter_code
_entity_poly.pdbx_strand_id
1 'polypeptide(L)'
;MLIIFLIGYFRVNYDDSSWKKIANYLNSDNYTKIHVLNRASIIDDAYHFLITHQLDINIFLELANYLSQEIDLVALYPMFNILEFTQGFYNFPETDYYKQFILNILDKLIKSVGYEEDPVENNLTKLKRAMILRWACNFGHSECKKTANVKLNEYIANPETYR
;
A
#
# COMPACT_ATOMS: atom_id res chain seq x y z
N MET A 1 2.02 8.48 -23.60
CA MET A 1 1.96 8.75 -22.14
C MET A 1 1.83 10.26 -21.97
N LEU A 2 0.60 10.76 -21.90
CA LEU A 2 0.28 12.17 -21.67
C LEU A 2 -0.56 12.25 -20.39
N ILE A 3 0.10 12.45 -19.25
CA ILE A 3 -0.50 13.15 -18.11
C ILE A 3 0.58 14.12 -17.62
N ILE A 4 0.49 15.34 -18.16
CA ILE A 4 1.26 16.52 -17.77
C ILE A 4 0.60 17.04 -16.49
N PHE A 5 1.19 16.67 -15.34
CA PHE A 5 0.86 17.14 -13.99
C PHE A 5 -0.61 16.97 -13.54
N LEU A 6 -0.83 16.56 -12.31
CA LEU A 6 -2.14 16.63 -11.64
C LEU A 6 -2.56 18.09 -11.43
N ILE A 7 -2.93 18.77 -12.52
CA ILE A 7 -3.53 20.12 -12.52
C ILE A 7 -5.04 20.02 -12.81
N GLY A 8 -5.51 18.86 -13.27
CA GLY A 8 -6.92 18.61 -13.56
C GLY A 8 -7.69 18.09 -12.36
N TYR A 9 -8.80 18.74 -12.00
CA TYR A 9 -9.77 18.21 -11.03
C TYR A 9 -10.72 17.22 -11.71
N PHE A 10 -10.17 16.12 -12.23
CA PHE A 10 -10.93 15.07 -12.90
C PHE A 10 -10.28 13.70 -12.71
N ARG A 11 -11.10 12.65 -12.80
CA ARG A 11 -10.65 11.24 -12.81
C ARG A 11 -10.51 10.75 -14.25
N VAL A 12 -9.58 9.84 -14.51
CA VAL A 12 -9.37 9.30 -15.85
C VAL A 12 -9.78 7.84 -15.90
N ASN A 13 -10.87 7.53 -16.62
CA ASN A 13 -11.28 6.16 -16.88
C ASN A 13 -10.75 5.69 -18.24
N TYR A 14 -10.11 4.53 -18.26
CA TYR A 14 -9.64 3.87 -19.48
C TYR A 14 -10.50 2.66 -19.81
N ASP A 15 -10.43 2.18 -21.06
CA ASP A 15 -10.97 0.87 -21.38
C ASP A 15 -10.14 -0.26 -20.74
N ASP A 16 -10.73 -1.44 -20.58
CA ASP A 16 -10.09 -2.60 -19.95
C ASP A 16 -8.73 -2.96 -20.55
N SER A 17 -8.57 -2.81 -21.88
CA SER A 17 -7.30 -3.14 -22.54
C SER A 17 -6.20 -2.16 -22.18
N SER A 18 -6.56 -0.88 -22.01
CA SER A 18 -5.67 0.18 -21.57
C SER A 18 -5.32 0.03 -20.09
N TRP A 19 -6.28 -0.30 -19.22
CA TRP A 19 -6.00 -0.61 -17.82
C TRP A 19 -5.03 -1.77 -17.66
N LYS A 20 -5.22 -2.86 -18.41
CA LYS A 20 -4.30 -4.01 -18.40
C LYS A 20 -2.89 -3.66 -18.86
N LYS A 21 -2.76 -2.80 -19.88
CA LYS A 21 -1.44 -2.28 -20.31
C LYS A 21 -0.77 -1.46 -19.20
N ILE A 22 -1.54 -0.63 -18.49
CA ILE A 22 -1.05 0.14 -17.34
C ILE A 22 -0.61 -0.80 -16.22
N ALA A 23 -1.41 -1.80 -15.88
CA ALA A 23 -1.07 -2.81 -14.88
C ALA A 23 0.23 -3.54 -15.24
N ASN A 24 0.37 -4.01 -16.47
CA ASN A 24 1.60 -4.66 -16.94
C ASN A 24 2.83 -3.76 -16.83
N TYR A 25 2.70 -2.47 -17.17
CA TYR A 25 3.79 -1.52 -17.04
C TYR A 25 4.16 -1.26 -15.58
N LEU A 26 3.16 -1.07 -14.72
CA LEU A 26 3.35 -0.84 -13.28
C LEU A 26 4.00 -2.04 -12.59
N ASN A 27 3.72 -3.26 -13.04
CA ASN A 27 4.34 -4.48 -12.52
C ASN A 27 5.73 -4.78 -13.13
N SER A 28 6.25 -3.92 -14.00
CA SER A 28 7.62 -4.04 -14.55
C SER A 28 8.65 -3.29 -13.70
N ASP A 29 9.93 -3.59 -13.89
CA ASP A 29 11.04 -2.84 -13.25
C ASP A 29 11.11 -1.36 -13.67
N ASN A 30 10.37 -0.97 -14.71
CA ASN A 30 10.35 0.39 -15.25
C ASN A 30 9.24 1.27 -14.67
N TYR A 31 8.47 0.80 -13.69
CA TYR A 31 7.30 1.51 -13.17
C TYR A 31 7.59 2.94 -12.70
N THR A 32 8.81 3.19 -12.19
CA THR A 32 9.27 4.49 -11.71
C THR A 32 9.37 5.56 -12.80
N LYS A 33 9.34 5.16 -14.08
CA LYS A 33 9.21 6.10 -15.22
C LYS A 33 7.85 6.78 -15.27
N ILE A 34 6.82 6.19 -14.68
CA ILE A 34 5.56 6.89 -14.40
C ILE A 34 5.78 7.72 -13.13
N HIS A 35 5.54 9.02 -13.22
CA HIS A 35 5.72 9.93 -12.08
C HIS A 35 4.92 9.46 -10.85
N VAL A 36 5.51 9.60 -9.65
CA VAL A 36 4.92 9.12 -8.39
C VAL A 36 3.47 9.54 -8.18
N LEU A 37 3.16 10.81 -8.49
CA LEU A 37 1.79 11.32 -8.36
C LEU A 37 0.80 10.65 -9.34
N ASN A 38 1.25 10.31 -10.54
CA ASN A 38 0.41 9.59 -11.50
C ASN A 38 0.19 8.15 -11.04
N ARG A 39 1.19 7.49 -10.44
CA ARG A 39 1.02 6.15 -9.85
C ARG A 39 0.02 6.15 -8.69
N ALA A 40 0.07 7.18 -7.85
CA ALA A 40 -0.92 7.41 -6.80
C ALA A 40 -2.33 7.60 -7.41
N SER A 41 -2.47 8.50 -8.39
CA SER A 41 -3.74 8.78 -9.06
C SER A 41 -4.33 7.57 -9.76
N ILE A 42 -3.50 6.72 -10.38
CA ILE A 42 -3.95 5.49 -11.03
C ILE A 42 -4.63 4.55 -10.03
N ILE A 43 -4.05 4.35 -8.83
CA ILE A 43 -4.66 3.49 -7.82
C ILE A 43 -5.92 4.11 -7.24
N ASP A 44 -5.92 5.43 -6.98
CA ASP A 44 -7.11 6.14 -6.47
C ASP A 44 -8.28 6.07 -7.45
N ASP A 45 -8.03 6.36 -8.73
CA ASP A 45 -9.03 6.29 -9.79
C ASP A 45 -9.51 4.86 -10.02
N ALA A 46 -8.61 3.88 -10.07
CA ALA A 46 -8.98 2.49 -10.24
C ALA A 46 -9.88 1.99 -9.10
N TYR A 47 -9.59 2.37 -7.85
CA TYR A 47 -10.45 2.05 -6.72
C TYR A 47 -11.82 2.75 -6.83
N HIS A 48 -11.85 4.02 -7.22
CA HIS A 48 -13.10 4.73 -7.45
C HIS A 48 -13.98 4.03 -8.52
N PHE A 49 -13.38 3.61 -9.63
CA PHE A 49 -14.11 2.90 -10.67
C PHE A 49 -14.51 1.48 -10.25
N LEU A 50 -13.73 0.82 -9.38
CA LEU A 50 -14.13 -0.45 -8.78
C LEU A 50 -15.40 -0.30 -7.94
N ILE A 51 -15.44 0.66 -7.00
CA ILE A 51 -16.59 0.84 -6.10
C ILE A 51 -17.83 1.38 -6.80
N THR A 52 -17.67 2.04 -7.95
CA THR A 52 -18.78 2.48 -8.81
C THR A 52 -19.17 1.45 -9.87
N HIS A 53 -18.63 0.24 -9.80
CA HIS A 53 -18.90 -0.88 -10.71
C HIS A 53 -18.56 -0.60 -12.19
N GLN A 54 -17.58 0.28 -12.42
CA GLN A 54 -17.07 0.65 -13.74
C GLN A 54 -15.71 0.00 -14.08
N LEU A 55 -15.11 -0.72 -13.13
CA LEU A 55 -13.87 -1.47 -13.32
C LEU A 55 -14.01 -2.87 -12.72
N ASP A 56 -13.58 -3.89 -13.47
CA ASP A 56 -13.54 -5.27 -12.99
C ASP A 56 -12.53 -5.45 -11.85
N ILE A 57 -12.91 -6.21 -10.82
CA ILE A 57 -12.06 -6.44 -9.65
C ILE A 57 -10.72 -7.10 -10.00
N ASN A 58 -10.67 -7.96 -11.02
CA ASN A 58 -9.41 -8.61 -11.41
C ASN A 58 -8.43 -7.57 -11.98
N ILE A 59 -8.93 -6.60 -12.76
CA ILE A 59 -8.10 -5.51 -13.29
C ILE A 59 -7.58 -4.65 -12.14
N PHE A 60 -8.43 -4.34 -11.16
CA PHE A 60 -7.99 -3.61 -9.97
C PHE A 60 -6.90 -4.37 -9.19
N LEU A 61 -7.04 -5.69 -9.00
CA LEU A 61 -6.03 -6.50 -8.32
C LEU A 61 -4.71 -6.57 -9.10
N GLU A 62 -4.75 -6.66 -10.43
CA GLU A 62 -3.56 -6.59 -11.29
C GLU A 62 -2.83 -5.24 -11.13
N LEU A 63 -3.58 -4.13 -11.07
CA LEU A 63 -3.03 -2.81 -10.77
C LEU A 63 -2.43 -2.79 -9.35
N ALA A 64 -3.21 -3.14 -8.33
CA ALA A 64 -2.78 -3.09 -6.94
C ALA A 64 -1.55 -3.96 -6.65
N ASN A 65 -1.31 -5.03 -7.40
CA ASN A 65 -0.15 -5.91 -7.22
C ASN A 65 1.20 -5.18 -7.32
N TYR A 66 1.28 -4.10 -8.13
CA TYR A 66 2.52 -3.32 -8.24
C TYR A 66 2.93 -2.66 -6.92
N LEU A 67 1.98 -2.38 -6.02
CA LEU A 67 2.25 -1.71 -4.74
C LEU A 67 3.25 -2.50 -3.89
N SER A 68 3.38 -3.81 -4.14
CA SER A 68 4.37 -4.66 -3.47
C SER A 68 5.84 -4.32 -3.79
N GLN A 69 6.10 -3.56 -4.87
CA GLN A 69 7.43 -3.09 -5.26
C GLN A 69 7.59 -1.56 -5.13
N GLU A 70 6.57 -0.85 -4.63
CA GLU A 70 6.56 0.61 -4.56
C GLU A 70 7.48 1.15 -3.44
N ILE A 71 8.32 2.11 -3.81
CA ILE A 71 9.29 2.74 -2.92
C ILE A 71 8.78 4.05 -2.34
N ASP A 72 7.95 4.79 -3.07
CA ASP A 72 7.49 6.12 -2.69
C ASP A 72 6.24 6.08 -1.80
N LEU A 73 6.31 6.71 -0.63
CA LEU A 73 5.17 6.80 0.29
C LEU A 73 3.94 7.46 -0.36
N VAL A 74 4.17 8.45 -1.22
CA VAL A 74 3.08 9.20 -1.89
C VAL A 74 2.26 8.28 -2.79
N ALA A 75 2.87 7.33 -3.49
CA ALA A 75 2.18 6.35 -4.32
C ALA A 75 1.49 5.24 -3.50
N LEU A 76 1.97 4.95 -2.29
CA LEU A 76 1.33 4.03 -1.35
C LEU A 76 0.13 4.65 -0.61
N TYR A 77 0.04 5.97 -0.53
CA TYR A 77 -1.00 6.64 0.25
C TYR A 77 -2.45 6.26 -0.14
N PRO A 78 -2.81 6.16 -1.44
CA PRO A 78 -4.13 5.67 -1.85
C PRO A 78 -4.44 4.26 -1.32
N MET A 79 -3.46 3.36 -1.32
CA MET A 79 -3.63 2.01 -0.74
C MET A 79 -3.99 2.11 0.74
N PHE A 80 -3.28 2.91 1.52
CA PHE A 80 -3.57 3.06 2.95
C PHE A 80 -4.96 3.66 3.21
N ASN A 81 -5.42 4.59 2.37
CA ASN A 81 -6.80 5.09 2.46
C ASN A 81 -7.82 3.99 2.17
N ILE A 82 -7.58 3.17 1.14
CA ILE A 82 -8.44 2.04 0.81
C ILE A 82 -8.53 1.10 2.02
N LEU A 83 -7.40 0.71 2.60
CA LEU A 83 -7.36 -0.16 3.78
C LEU A 83 -8.15 0.42 4.97
N GLU A 84 -8.09 1.75 5.17
CA GLU A 84 -8.88 2.45 6.19
C GLU A 84 -10.38 2.35 5.94
N PHE A 85 -10.81 2.60 4.70
CA PHE A 85 -12.22 2.49 4.32
C PHE A 85 -12.75 1.07 4.39
N THR A 86 -11.91 0.07 4.11
CA THR A 86 -12.33 -1.32 4.03
C THR A 86 -12.06 -2.13 5.29
N GLN A 87 -11.50 -1.52 6.35
CA GLN A 87 -11.05 -2.23 7.56
C GLN A 87 -12.13 -3.14 8.19
N GLY A 88 -13.40 -2.72 8.13
CA GLY A 88 -14.52 -3.48 8.69
C GLY A 88 -14.86 -4.75 7.91
N PHE A 89 -14.48 -4.85 6.64
CA PHE A 89 -14.82 -5.99 5.79
C PHE A 89 -13.90 -7.20 6.00
N TYR A 90 -12.67 -7.00 6.47
CA TYR A 90 -11.67 -8.08 6.55
C TYR A 90 -11.92 -9.14 7.63
N ASN A 91 -12.97 -8.96 8.43
CA ASN A 91 -13.43 -9.95 9.41
C ASN A 91 -14.40 -10.98 8.82
N PHE A 92 -14.87 -10.77 7.58
CA PHE A 92 -15.76 -11.70 6.89
C PHE A 92 -14.96 -12.78 6.15
N PRO A 93 -15.30 -14.07 6.30
CA PRO A 93 -14.62 -15.18 5.63
C PRO A 93 -14.54 -15.03 4.10
N GLU A 94 -15.54 -14.42 3.48
CA GLU A 94 -15.64 -14.17 2.04
C GLU A 94 -14.53 -13.25 1.52
N THR A 95 -13.90 -12.47 2.41
CA THR A 95 -12.83 -11.53 2.08
C THR A 95 -11.42 -12.11 2.29
N ASP A 96 -11.30 -13.38 2.70
CA ASP A 96 -10.00 -13.96 3.06
C ASP A 96 -9.01 -13.93 1.89
N TYR A 97 -9.47 -14.19 0.66
CA TYR A 97 -8.63 -14.07 -0.53
C TYR A 97 -8.03 -12.66 -0.68
N TYR A 98 -8.85 -11.62 -0.52
CA TYR A 98 -8.38 -10.24 -0.60
C TYR A 98 -7.46 -9.87 0.58
N LYS A 99 -7.75 -10.39 1.77
CA LYS A 99 -6.88 -10.24 2.95
C LYS A 99 -5.48 -10.84 2.71
N GLN A 100 -5.41 -12.05 2.16
CA GLN A 100 -4.13 -12.70 1.82
C GLN A 100 -3.38 -11.93 0.73
N PHE A 101 -4.09 -11.41 -0.27
CA PHE A 101 -3.51 -10.55 -1.30
C PHE A 101 -2.83 -9.30 -0.70
N ILE A 102 -3.53 -8.59 0.20
CA ILE A 102 -2.97 -7.43 0.90
C ILE A 102 -1.79 -7.82 1.81
N LEU A 103 -1.88 -8.94 2.54
CA LEU A 103 -0.78 -9.42 3.37
C LEU A 103 0.49 -9.71 2.55
N ASN A 104 0.37 -10.28 1.35
CA ASN A 104 1.51 -10.50 0.46
C ASN A 104 2.16 -9.18 -0.02
N ILE A 105 1.36 -8.14 -0.29
CA ILE A 105 1.88 -6.80 -0.59
C ILE A 105 2.64 -6.25 0.63
N LEU A 106 2.03 -6.31 1.81
CA LEU A 106 2.60 -5.77 3.05
C LEU A 106 3.89 -6.50 3.47
N ASP A 107 3.97 -7.82 3.31
CA ASP A 107 5.18 -8.60 3.60
C ASP A 107 6.38 -8.14 2.76
N LYS A 108 6.17 -7.96 1.44
CA LYS A 108 7.22 -7.42 0.55
C LYS A 108 7.62 -6.00 0.93
N LEU A 109 6.65 -5.15 1.28
CA LEU A 109 6.91 -3.80 1.75
C LEU A 109 7.68 -3.78 3.06
N ILE A 110 7.35 -4.65 4.04
CA ILE A 110 8.11 -4.81 5.28
C ILE A 110 9.56 -5.18 4.98
N LYS A 111 9.80 -6.13 4.07
CA LYS A 111 11.17 -6.54 3.68
C LYS A 111 11.98 -5.37 3.12
N SER A 112 11.33 -4.36 2.53
CA SER A 112 11.98 -3.15 2.02
C SER A 112 12.33 -2.10 3.09
N VAL A 113 11.59 -2.04 4.20
CA VAL A 113 11.76 -0.99 5.23
C VAL A 113 12.29 -1.49 6.57
N GLY A 114 12.20 -2.80 6.84
CA GLY A 114 12.56 -3.42 8.11
C GLY A 114 11.62 -3.08 9.27
N TYR A 115 11.89 -3.66 10.44
CA TYR A 115 11.15 -3.44 11.69
C TYR A 115 11.77 -2.38 12.61
N GLU A 116 13.06 -2.12 12.42
CA GLU A 116 13.84 -1.22 13.25
C GLU A 116 14.03 0.13 12.58
N GLU A 117 14.05 1.18 13.40
CA GLU A 117 14.41 2.50 12.93
C GLU A 117 15.92 2.59 12.71
N ASP A 118 16.31 3.31 11.68
CA ASP A 118 17.70 3.69 11.46
C ASP A 118 17.87 5.14 11.95
N PRO A 119 18.80 5.43 12.88
CA PRO A 119 19.02 6.78 13.39
C PRO A 119 19.29 7.83 12.31
N VAL A 120 19.81 7.44 11.15
CA VAL A 120 20.22 8.32 10.04
C VAL A 120 19.13 8.47 8.98
N GLU A 121 18.02 7.74 9.09
CA GLU A 121 16.99 7.75 8.05
C GLU A 121 16.15 9.04 8.01
N ASN A 122 15.65 9.35 6.83
CA ASN A 122 14.76 10.49 6.65
C ASN A 122 13.36 10.26 7.24
N ASN A 123 12.68 11.34 7.61
CA ASN A 123 11.35 11.30 8.24
C ASN A 123 10.28 10.60 7.37
N LEU A 124 10.40 10.65 6.04
CA LEU A 124 9.45 10.03 5.14
C LEU A 124 9.56 8.49 5.18
N THR A 125 10.77 7.96 5.29
CA THR A 125 11.02 6.53 5.47
C THR A 125 10.49 6.05 6.82
N LYS A 126 10.68 6.82 7.90
CA LYS A 126 10.07 6.53 9.21
C LYS A 126 8.55 6.44 9.12
N LEU A 127 7.93 7.43 8.50
CA LEU A 127 6.48 7.47 8.32
C LEU A 127 6.00 6.30 7.46
N LYS A 128 6.69 6.00 6.36
CA LYS A 128 6.40 4.85 5.49
C LYS A 128 6.45 3.54 6.29
N ARG A 129 7.50 3.32 7.07
CA ARG A 129 7.62 2.12 7.93
C ARG A 129 6.48 2.03 8.93
N ALA A 130 6.18 3.12 9.63
CA ALA A 130 5.11 3.15 10.61
C ALA A 130 3.75 2.79 9.98
N MET A 131 3.44 3.32 8.80
CA MET A 131 2.19 3.00 8.09
C MET A 131 2.14 1.54 7.64
N ILE A 132 3.23 1.01 7.06
CA ILE A 132 3.31 -0.40 6.64
C ILE A 132 3.13 -1.32 7.84
N LEU A 133 3.87 -1.10 8.93
CA LEU A 133 3.83 -1.94 10.13
C LEU A 133 2.46 -1.88 10.81
N ARG A 134 1.86 -0.68 10.92
CA ARG A 134 0.49 -0.52 11.44
C ARG A 134 -0.48 -1.44 10.69
N TRP A 135 -0.49 -1.36 9.35
CA TRP A 135 -1.40 -2.15 8.54
C TRP A 135 -1.09 -3.64 8.57
N ALA A 136 0.19 -4.04 8.48
CA ALA A 136 0.58 -5.44 8.56
C ALA A 136 0.15 -6.09 9.88
N CYS A 137 0.42 -5.42 11.01
CA CYS A 137 0.01 -5.89 12.33
C CYS A 137 -1.52 -6.00 12.45
N ASN A 138 -2.27 -5.00 11.98
CA ASN A 138 -3.74 -5.01 11.98
C ASN A 138 -4.31 -6.16 11.15
N PHE A 139 -3.69 -6.46 10.00
CA PHE A 139 -4.10 -7.56 9.12
C PHE A 139 -3.70 -8.95 9.62
N GLY A 140 -2.91 -9.04 10.69
CA GLY A 140 -2.56 -10.30 11.31
C GLY A 140 -1.17 -10.84 10.96
N HIS A 141 -0.29 -10.01 10.38
CA HIS A 141 1.08 -10.41 10.07
C HIS A 141 1.82 -10.89 11.33
N SER A 142 2.23 -12.17 11.35
CA SER A 142 2.74 -12.86 12.54
C SER A 142 3.98 -12.21 13.12
N GLU A 143 4.97 -11.93 12.27
CA GLU A 143 6.25 -11.36 12.66
C GLU A 143 6.07 -9.90 13.13
N CYS A 144 5.11 -9.17 12.54
CA CYS A 144 4.78 -7.82 12.98
C CYS A 144 4.23 -7.84 14.41
N LYS A 145 3.25 -8.71 14.67
CA LYS A 145 2.67 -8.87 16.02
C LYS A 145 3.70 -9.34 17.04
N LYS A 146 4.58 -10.26 16.66
CA LYS A 146 5.66 -10.75 17.53
C LYS A 146 6.62 -9.62 17.90
N THR A 147 7.11 -8.86 16.91
CA THR A 147 8.03 -7.75 17.13
C THR A 147 7.37 -6.64 17.95
N ALA A 148 6.11 -6.30 17.67
CA ALA A 148 5.36 -5.33 18.47
C ALA A 148 5.24 -5.75 19.94
N ASN A 149 4.97 -7.03 20.20
CA ASN A 149 4.91 -7.55 21.57
C ASN A 149 6.28 -7.50 22.28
N VAL A 150 7.38 -7.84 21.58
CA VAL A 150 8.73 -7.72 22.13
C VAL A 150 9.03 -6.27 22.54
N LYS A 151 8.83 -5.31 21.62
CA LYS A 151 9.05 -3.88 21.89
C LYS A 151 8.19 -3.35 23.02
N LEU A 152 6.93 -3.78 23.11
CA LEU A 152 6.04 -3.42 24.21
C LEU A 152 6.57 -3.93 25.56
N ASN A 153 7.02 -5.18 25.62
CA ASN A 153 7.56 -5.76 26.86
C ASN A 153 8.87 -5.10 27.29
N GLU A 154 9.73 -4.74 26.34
CA GLU A 154 10.96 -3.97 26.61
C GLU A 154 10.64 -2.58 27.20
N TYR A 155 9.66 -1.88 26.61
CA TYR A 155 9.18 -0.60 27.12
C TYR A 155 8.59 -0.71 28.54
N ILE A 156 7.77 -1.73 28.80
CA ILE A 156 7.18 -1.97 30.13
C ILE A 156 8.26 -2.27 31.17
N ALA A 157 9.30 -3.03 30.79
CA ALA A 157 10.40 -3.37 31.68
C ALA A 157 11.28 -2.16 32.01
N ASN A 158 11.52 -1.26 31.06
CA ASN A 158 12.37 -0.07 31.25
C ASN A 158 11.72 1.21 30.69
N PRO A 159 10.76 1.83 31.41
CA PRO A 159 10.03 2.99 30.89
C PRO A 159 10.88 4.26 30.72
N GLU A 160 11.97 4.39 31.49
CA GLU A 160 12.82 5.60 31.49
C GLU A 160 13.74 5.71 30.26
N THR A 161 13.97 4.62 29.53
CA THR A 161 14.90 4.59 28.38
C THR A 161 14.29 5.16 27.10
N TYR A 162 12.97 5.35 27.07
CA TYR A 162 12.20 5.75 25.88
C TYR A 162 11.43 7.06 26.10
N ARG A 163 11.89 7.90 27.04
CA ARG A 163 11.27 9.17 27.42
C ARG A 163 11.88 10.36 26.69
#